data_AF-A0A8H7XWT5-F1
#
_entry.id   AF-A0A8H7XWT5-F1
#
_cell.length_a   1.000
_cell.length_b   1.000
_cell.length_c   1.000
_cell.angle_alpha   90.00
_cell.angle_beta   90.00
_cell.angle_gamma   90.00
#
_symmetry.space_group_name_H-M   'P 1'
#
loop_
_entity.id
_entity.type
_entity.pdbx_description
1 polymer ?
#
loop_
_entity_poly.entity_id
_entity_poly.type
_entity_poly.pdbx_seq_one_letter_code
_entity_poly.pdbx_strand_id
1 'polypeptide(L)' 'MTLAGMGAAFIVLDPEYAKPTHRGARTTVFISLGLCAIVPVTQLFLTHEFNELVSDMGVQWLLLSGALYIVGALL' A
#
# COMPACT_ATOMS: atom_id res chain seq x y z
N MET A 1 -8.06 -1.18 -8.07
CA MET A 1 -7.06 -1.97 -7.31
C MET A 1 -6.87 -3.39 -7.81
N THR A 2 -7.85 -4.01 -8.49
CA THR A 2 -7.76 -5.39 -9.00
C THR A 2 -6.60 -5.63 -9.98
N LEU A 3 -6.35 -4.70 -10.90
CA LEU A 3 -5.26 -4.79 -11.89
C LEU A 3 -3.87 -4.73 -11.25
N ALA A 4 -3.66 -3.82 -10.30
CA ALA A 4 -2.38 -3.69 -9.59
C ALA A 4 -2.09 -4.94 -8.75
N GLY A 5 -3.10 -5.49 -8.06
CA GLY A 5 -2.98 -6.73 -7.31
C GLY A 5 -2.65 -7.94 -8.20
N MET A 6 -3.27 -8.02 -9.38
CA MET A 6 -2.99 -9.08 -10.35
C MET A 6 -1.56 -8.99 -10.90
N GLY A 7 -1.09 -7.78 -11.24
CA GLY A 7 0.28 -7.56 -11.70
C GLY A 7 1.32 -7.93 -10.64
N ALA A 8 1.09 -7.56 -9.39
CA ALA A 8 1.96 -7.96 -8.28
C ALA A 8 1.94 -9.46 -8.03
N ALA A 9 0.78 -10.13 -8.11
CA ALA A 9 0.68 -11.57 -7.98
C ALA A 9 1.51 -12.29 -9.08
N PHE A 10 1.43 -11.81 -10.32
CA PHE A 10 2.25 -12.34 -11.42
C PHE A 10 3.76 -12.19 -11.14
N ILE A 11 4.20 -11.03 -10.66
CA ILE A 11 5.62 -10.76 -10.36
C ILE A 11 6.11 -11.62 -9.19
N VAL A 12 5.30 -11.78 -8.14
CA VAL A 12 5.67 -12.55 -6.94
C VAL A 12 5.77 -14.06 -7.23
N LEU A 13 5.00 -14.57 -8.20
CA LEU A 13 5.03 -15.97 -8.60
C LEU A 13 6.24 -16.34 -9.48
N ASP A 14 6.99 -15.35 -9.97
CA ASP A 14 8.19 -15.60 -10.76
C ASP A 14 9.32 -16.19 -9.88
N PRO A 15 9.89 -17.36 -10.20
CA PRO A 15 10.95 -17.97 -9.41
C PRO A 15 12.27 -17.17 -9.39
N GLU A 16 12.51 -16.31 -10.38
CA GLU A 16 13.61 -15.35 -10.43
C GLU A 16 13.50 -14.31 -9.30
N TYR A 17 12.26 -13.96 -8.95
CA TYR A 17 11.92 -13.00 -7.89
C TYR A 17 12.23 -13.53 -6.49
N ALA A 18 12.24 -14.85 -6.31
CA ALA A 18 12.61 -15.49 -5.05
C ALA A 18 14.12 -15.49 -4.77
N LYS A 19 14.95 -15.14 -5.76
CA LYS A 19 16.41 -15.14 -5.62
C LYS A 19 16.88 -14.06 -4.62
N PRO A 20 17.91 -14.34 -3.79
CA PRO A 20 18.44 -13.37 -2.82
C PRO A 20 18.99 -12.08 -3.43
N THR A 21 19.28 -12.07 -4.73
CA THR A 21 19.71 -10.91 -5.51
C THR A 21 18.59 -9.88 -5.74
N HIS A 22 17.33 -10.29 -5.66
CA HIS A 22 16.16 -9.45 -5.97
C HIS A 22 15.43 -8.91 -4.73
N ARG A 23 16.06 -8.89 -3.54
CA ARG A 23 15.46 -8.37 -2.31
C ARG A 23 14.90 -6.95 -2.46
N GLY A 24 15.62 -6.07 -3.15
CA GLY A 24 15.15 -4.71 -3.43
C GLY A 24 13.92 -4.68 -4.35
N ALA A 25 13.81 -5.60 -5.31
CA ALA A 25 12.64 -5.71 -6.19
C ALA A 25 11.39 -6.20 -5.43
N ARG A 26 11.58 -6.93 -4.32
CA ARG A 26 10.50 -7.33 -3.41
C ARG A 26 9.91 -6.13 -2.68
N THR A 27 10.77 -5.32 -2.07
CA THR A 27 10.36 -4.11 -1.37
C THR A 27 9.66 -3.10 -2.28
N THR A 28 10.15 -2.89 -3.51
CA THR A 28 9.56 -1.90 -4.43
C THR A 28 8.17 -2.27 -4.94
N VAL A 29 7.90 -3.55 -5.21
CA VAL A 29 6.56 -4.01 -5.65
C VAL A 29 5.53 -3.86 -4.54
N PHE A 30 5.89 -4.19 -3.29
CA PHE A 30 4.98 -4.00 -2.16
C PHE A 30 4.76 -2.51 -1.85
N ILE A 31 5.81 -1.68 -1.84
CA ILE A 31 5.66 -0.23 -1.64
C ILE A 31 4.79 0.39 -2.74
N SER A 32 5.00 0.03 -4.01
CA SER A 32 4.19 0.56 -5.12
C SER A 32 2.72 0.13 -5.06
N LEU A 33 2.43 -1.10 -4.61
CA LEU A 33 1.07 -1.53 -4.28
C LEU A 33 0.45 -0.68 -3.17
N GLY A 34 1.21 -0.42 -2.09
CA GLY A 34 0.76 0.44 -0.98
C GLY A 34 0.47 1.88 -1.42
N LEU A 35 1.31 2.44 -2.30
CA LEU A 35 1.13 3.79 -2.84
C LEU A 35 -0.15 3.95 -3.67
N CYS A 36 -0.70 2.85 -4.22
CA CYS A 36 -2.00 2.91 -4.91
C CYS A 36 -3.14 3.37 -3.97
N ALA A 37 -2.98 3.23 -2.65
CA ALA A 37 -3.94 3.73 -1.68
C ALA A 37 -3.98 5.27 -1.57
N ILE A 38 -2.97 5.99 -2.08
CA ILE A 38 -2.94 7.46 -2.04
C ILE A 38 -4.14 8.07 -2.77
N VAL A 39 -4.53 7.51 -3.92
CA VAL A 39 -5.64 8.02 -4.73
C VAL A 39 -6.97 7.97 -3.97
N PRO A 40 -7.45 6.82 -3.46
CA PRO A 40 -8.70 6.78 -2.70
C PRO A 40 -8.61 7.53 -1.37
N VAL A 41 -7.45 7.56 -0.69
CA VAL A 41 -7.27 8.35 0.54
C VAL A 41 -7.40 9.84 0.25
N THR A 42 -6.79 10.32 -0.83
CA THR A 42 -6.92 11.73 -1.24
C THR A 42 -8.36 12.07 -1.59
N GLN A 43 -9.04 11.20 -2.35
CA GLN A 43 -10.45 11.38 -2.65
C GLN A 43 -11.32 11.42 -1.39
N LEU A 44 -11.00 10.57 -0.41
CA LEU A 44 -11.68 10.52 0.88
C LEU A 44 -11.57 11.86 1.63
N PHE A 45 -10.35 12.43 1.70
CA PHE A 45 -10.11 13.75 2.30
C PHE A 45 -10.76 14.92 1.55
N LEU A 46 -10.97 14.80 0.24
CA LEU A 46 -11.61 15.84 -0.58
C LEU A 46 -13.15 15.80 -0.52
N THR A 47 -13.74 14.67 -0.12
CA THR A 47 -15.19 14.45 -0.18
C THR A 47 -15.89 14.54 1.15
N HIS A 48 -15.18 14.35 2.27
CA HIS A 48 -15.75 14.33 3.61
C HIS A 48 -15.12 15.40 4.50
N GLU A 49 -15.88 15.85 5.50
CA GLU A 49 -15.34 16.80 6.48
C GLU A 49 -14.36 16.11 7.43
N PHE A 50 -13.36 16.86 7.91
CA PHE A 50 -12.30 16.33 8.75
C PHE A 50 -12.81 15.65 10.03
N ASN A 51 -13.91 16.15 10.60
CA ASN A 51 -14.48 15.59 11.82
C ASN A 51 -15.14 14.22 11.58
N GLU A 52 -15.80 14.04 10.43
CA GLU A 52 -16.38 12.78 9.99
C GLU A 52 -15.28 11.73 9.69
N LEU A 53 -14.19 12.17 9.05
CA LEU A 53 -13.03 11.31 8.77
C LEU A 53 -12.39 10.71 10.02
N VAL A 54 -12.33 11.49 11.10
CA VAL A 54 -11.68 11.08 12.36
C VAL A 54 -12.65 10.36 13.28
N SER A 55 -13.87 10.88 13.46
CA SER A 55 -14.88 10.31 14.37
C SER A 55 -15.49 9.02 13.83
N ASP A 56 -15.85 9.00 12.54
CA ASP A 56 -16.75 7.97 12.01
C ASP A 56 -16.03 7.01 11.05
N MET A 57 -15.03 7.50 10.31
CA MET A 57 -14.33 6.70 9.29
C MET A 57 -12.98 6.14 9.74
N GLY A 58 -12.47 6.55 10.91
CA GLY A 58 -11.26 6.00 11.50
C GLY A 58 -9.99 6.22 10.68
N VAL A 59 -9.87 7.37 9.98
CA VAL A 59 -8.71 7.70 9.13
C VAL A 59 -7.36 7.58 9.86
N GLN A 60 -7.33 7.83 11.18
CA GLN A 60 -6.13 7.64 11.99
C GLN A 60 -5.58 6.21 11.94
N TRP A 61 -6.46 5.21 11.99
CA TRP A 61 -6.08 3.79 11.87
C TRP A 61 -5.57 3.44 10.48
N LEU A 62 -6.15 4.06 9.45
CA LEU A 62 -5.70 3.89 8.07
C LEU A 62 -4.27 4.41 7.87
N LEU A 63 -3.99 5.61 8.39
CA LEU A 63 -2.66 6.23 8.31
C LEU A 63 -1.63 5.45 9.12
N LEU A 64 -1.98 4.99 10.33
CA LEU A 64 -1.10 4.15 11.15
C LEU A 64 -0.78 2.83 10.44
N SER A 65 -1.79 2.17 9.86
CA SER A 65 -1.60 0.92 9.11
C SER A 65 -0.71 1.13 7.88
N GLY A 66 -0.89 2.24 7.16
CA GLY A 66 -0.02 2.63 6.05
C GLY A 66 1.43 2.88 6.48
N ALA A 67 1.64 3.55 7.61
CA ALA A 67 2.98 3.78 8.15
C ALA A 67 3.67 2.46 8.54
N LEU A 68 2.97 1.58 9.25
CA LEU A 68 3.47 0.25 9.61
C LEU A 68 3.81 -0.59 8.38
N TYR A 69 3.01 -0.49 7.32
CA TYR A 69 3.26 -1.19 6.05
C TYR A 69 4.59 -0.76 5.41
N ILE A 70 4.86 0.55 5.35
CA ILE A 70 6.12 1.07 4.78
C ILE A 70 7.31 0.71 5.67
N VAL A 71 7.17 0.83 6.99
CA VAL A 71 8.22 0.42 7.93
C VAL A 71 8.54 -1.06 7.79
N GLY A 72 7.52 -1.92 7.72
CA GLY A 72 7.70 -3.36 7.52
C GLY A 72 8.29 -3.74 6.15
N ALA A 73 8.10 -2.90 5.13
CA ALA A 73 8.74 -3.11 3.83
C ALA A 73 10.23 -2.72 3.81
N LEU A 74 10.66 -1.84 4.71
CA LEU A 74 12.03 -1.33 4.83
C LEU A 74 12.92 -2.16 5.78
N LEU A 75 12.32 -2.90 6.72
CA LEU A 75 12.99 -3.83 7.64
C LEU A 75 13.30 -5.16 6.96
#